data_AF-A0A7J4KRN7-F1
#
_entry.id   AF-A0A7J4KRN7-F1
#
_cell.length_a   1.000
_cell.length_b   1.000
_cell.length_c   1.000
_cell.angle_alpha   90.00
_cell.angle_beta   90.00
_cell.angle_gamma   90.00
#
_symmetry.space_group_name_H-M   'P 1'
#
loop_
_entity.id
_entity.type
_entity.pdbx_description
1 polymer ?
#
loop_
_entity_poly.entity_id
_entity_poly.type
_entity_poly.pdbx_seq_one_letter_code
_entity_poly.pdbx_strand_id
1 'polypeptide(L)' 'MAEGYCVKCKAKSEMLDAKETTMKNGRKAMKGKCKKCGTGMYKILGLSKK' A
#
# COMPACT_ATOMS: atom_id res chain seq x y z
N MET A 1 -12.11 -3.28 -1.39
CA MET A 1 -11.04 -2.49 -2.03
C MET A 1 -10.04 -2.06 -0.97
N ALA A 2 -8.73 -2.11 -1.25
CA ALA A 2 -7.73 -1.61 -0.30
C ALA A 2 -7.75 -0.07 -0.36
N GLU A 3 -8.17 0.59 0.72
CA GLU A 3 -8.15 2.04 0.80
C GLU A 3 -6.87 2.51 1.50
N GLY A 4 -6.22 3.52 0.93
CA GLY A 4 -4.96 4.06 1.38
C GLY A 4 -4.99 5.58 1.45
N TYR A 5 -4.22 6.15 2.38
CA TYR A 5 -4.05 7.59 2.41
C TYR A 5 -3.00 8.00 1.38
N CYS A 6 -3.40 8.80 0.39
CA CYS A 6 -2.47 9.38 -0.56
C CYS A 6 -1.84 10.63 0.05
N VAL A 7 -0.55 10.59 0.34
CA VAL A 7 0.18 11.80 0.78
C VAL A 7 0.16 12.91 -0.27
N LYS A 8 0.07 12.56 -1.56
CA LYS A 8 0.03 13.52 -2.67
C LYS A 8 -1.35 14.17 -2.82
N CYS A 9 -2.43 13.41 -2.65
CA CYS A 9 -3.79 13.95 -2.68
C CYS A 9 -4.26 14.45 -1.31
N LYS A 10 -3.48 14.25 -0.25
CA LYS A 10 -3.83 14.51 1.16
C LYS A 10 -5.23 14.00 1.53
N ALA A 11 -5.61 12.86 0.95
CA ALA A 11 -6.94 12.29 1.04
C ALA A 11 -6.85 10.78 1.05
N LYS A 12 -7.86 10.14 1.67
CA LYS A 12 -8.07 8.70 1.53
C LYS A 12 -8.53 8.41 0.10
N SER A 13 -7.94 7.41 -0.52
CA SER A 13 -8.22 7.02 -1.90
C SER A 13 -8.01 5.53 -2.06
N GLU A 14 -8.69 4.95 -3.03
CA GLU A 14 -8.53 3.54 -3.35
C GLU A 14 -7.10 3.26 -3.87
N MET A 15 -6.49 2.21 -3.33
CA MET A 15 -5.27 1.61 -3.86
C MET A 15 -5.64 0.64 -4.98
N LEU A 16 -5.36 1.03 -6.21
CA LEU A 16 -5.35 0.18 -7.38
C LEU A 16 -4.16 -0.78 -7.33
N ASP A 17 -4.32 -1.99 -7.85
CA ASP A 17 -3.24 -2.99 -7.91
C ASP A 17 -2.57 -3.27 -6.57
N ALA A 18 -3.35 -3.28 -5.47
CA ALA A 18 -2.84 -3.59 -4.14
C ALA A 18 -2.38 -5.06 -4.08
N LYS A 19 -1.08 -5.28 -4.21
CA LYS A 19 -0.41 -6.59 -4.17
C LYS A 19 0.44 -6.72 -2.93
N GLU A 20 0.36 -7.85 -2.28
CA GLU A 20 1.26 -8.18 -1.19
C GLU A 20 2.67 -8.48 -1.72
N THR A 21 3.67 -7.92 -1.06
CA THR A 21 5.08 -8.09 -1.36
C THR A 21 5.85 -8.21 -0.05
N THR A 22 6.72 -9.21 0.04
CA THR A 22 7.60 -9.38 1.18
C THR A 22 8.86 -8.54 0.95
N MET A 23 9.10 -7.58 1.83
CA MET A 23 10.32 -6.77 1.81
C MET A 23 11.53 -7.63 2.19
N LYS A 24 12.73 -7.22 1.76
CA LYS A 24 13.99 -7.92 2.07
C LYS A 24 14.23 -8.12 3.58
N ASN A 25 13.61 -7.30 4.42
CA ASN A 25 13.71 -7.38 5.89
C ASN A 25 12.69 -8.36 6.52
N GLY A 26 12.08 -9.25 5.73
CA GLY A 26 11.10 -10.24 6.19
C GLY A 26 9.71 -9.68 6.53
N ARG A 27 9.50 -8.36 6.34
CA ARG A 27 8.22 -7.69 6.64
C ARG A 27 7.29 -7.76 5.42
N LYS A 28 6.03 -8.12 5.64
CA LYS A 28 5.00 -8.03 4.59
C LYS A 28 4.59 -6.58 4.38
N ALA A 29 4.49 -6.19 3.13
CA ALA A 29 3.96 -4.90 2.70
C ALA A 29 2.96 -5.12 1.59
N MET A 30 1.98 -4.24 1.47
CA MET A 30 1.07 -4.16 0.35
C MET A 30 1.55 -3.00 -0.53
N LYS A 31 1.90 -3.28 -1.78
CA LYS A 31 2.22 -2.29 -2.79
C LYS A 31 0.97 -2.06 -3.64
N GLY A 32 0.53 -0.82 -3.76
CA GLY A 32 -0.56 -0.43 -4.65
C GLY A 32 -0.27 0.92 -5.32
N LYS A 33 -1.25 1.46 -6.03
CA LYS A 33 -1.19 2.77 -6.68
C LYS A 33 -2.42 3.58 -6.32
N CYS A 34 -2.26 4.88 -6.11
CA CYS A 34 -3.39 5.77 -5.90
C CYS A 34 -4.27 5.87 -7.16
N LYS A 35 -5.58 5.63 -7.05
CA LYS A 35 -6.54 5.80 -8.16
C LYS A 35 -6.59 7.23 -8.71
N LYS A 36 -6.35 8.24 -7.86
CA LYS A 36 -6.45 9.66 -8.26
C LYS A 36 -5.22 10.22 -8.95
N CYS A 37 -4.02 9.85 -8.48
CA CYS A 37 -2.78 10.48 -8.95
C CYS A 37 -1.73 9.48 -9.47
N GLY A 38 -2.08 8.18 -9.52
CA GLY A 38 -1.18 7.11 -9.97
C GLY A 38 0.03 6.86 -9.07
N THR A 39 0.20 7.62 -7.98
CA THR A 39 1.39 7.54 -7.12
C THR A 39 1.40 6.20 -6.39
N GLY A 40 2.54 5.51 -6.42
CA GLY A 40 2.73 4.26 -5.71
C GLY A 40 2.54 4.44 -4.20
N MET A 41 1.64 3.67 -3.62
CA MET A 41 1.44 3.60 -2.18
C MET A 41 1.96 2.27 -1.65
N TYR A 42 2.55 2.31 -0.45
CA TYR A 42 2.95 1.12 0.27
C TYR A 42 2.27 1.11 1.63
N LYS A 43 1.55 0.05 1.96
CA LYS A 43 0.95 -0.20 3.26
C LYS A 43 1.70 -1.34 3.92
N ILE A 44 2.49 -1.04 4.95
CA ILE A 44 3.23 -2.08 5.67
C ILE A 44 2.20 -2.90 6.47
N LEU A 45 2.08 -4.21 6.19
CA LEU A 45 1.07 -5.09 6.81
C LEU A 45 1.56 -5.68 8.15
N GLY A 46 2.77 -5.35 8.58
CA GLY A 46 3.34 -5.83 9.84
C GLY A 46 3.93 -7.25 9.73
N LEU A 47 4.66 -7.67 10.75
CA LEU A 47 5.23 -9.02 10.83
C LEU A 47 4.09 -10.03 10.95
N SER A 48 3.97 -10.95 9.99
CA SER A 48 3.27 -12.21 10.27
C SER A 48 4.06 -12.92 11.36
N LYS A 49 3.66 -12.75 12.62
CA LYS A 49 3.95 -13.73 13.67
C LYS A 49 3.27 -15.03 13.20
N LYS A 50 4.07 -15.99 12.74
CA LYS A 50 3.68 -17.38 12.76
C LYS A 50 4.75 -18.11 13.55
#